data_AF-A0A7K3EQZ8-F1
#
_entry.id   AF-A0A7K3EQZ8-F1
#
_cell.length_a   1.000
_cell.length_b   1.000
_cell.length_c   1.000
_cell.angle_alpha   90.00
_cell.angle_beta   90.00
_cell.angle_gamma   90.00
#
_symmetry.space_group_name_H-M   'P 1'
#
loop_
_entity.id
_entity.type
_entity.pdbx_description
1 polymer ?
#
loop_
_entity_poly.entity_id
_entity_poly.type
_entity_poly.pdbx_seq_one_letter_code
_entity_poly.pdbx_strand_id
1 'polypeptide(L)'
;MRWTAGSTTRTGVAMPPEPDDRVLRFGRVQRTVHRTTAFLMLICLVTAACLYLGPLAQVVGRRHIVAAVHEWSGISLPLPTLLGLIHPSFRADLQRLNRFAVYDRQWLRAVRRRRTSPQARPAGKFNAGQKIFAGWIAGAVVVMMLTGLLMWFSGVLPAISRTSAIFVHDWLAWMITAVIIGHARKAHKDPEARLGMRSGYVSAPWAVRNHPRWQPEREMEIARKTSLTGRCSIIPLRSRGLPMRGGDAASDRGR
;
A
#
# COMPACT_ATOMS: atom_id res chain seq x y z
N MET A 1 3.98 -53.00 -43.86
CA MET A 1 3.09 -51.92 -43.35
C MET A 1 3.61 -51.50 -41.98
N ARG A 2 4.11 -50.27 -41.84
CA ARG A 2 4.74 -49.74 -40.62
C ARG A 2 3.66 -49.11 -39.73
N TRP A 3 3.51 -49.59 -38.50
CA TRP A 3 2.65 -48.98 -37.50
C TRP A 3 3.47 -47.98 -36.68
N THR A 4 3.07 -46.71 -36.71
CA THR A 4 3.65 -45.63 -35.91
C THR A 4 3.08 -45.66 -34.49
N ALA A 5 3.96 -45.71 -33.50
CA ALA A 5 3.61 -45.60 -32.09
C ALA A 5 3.00 -44.21 -31.79
N GLY A 6 1.83 -44.20 -31.15
CA GLY A 6 1.17 -42.99 -30.70
C GLY A 6 1.99 -42.26 -29.62
N SER A 7 2.19 -40.97 -29.81
CA SER A 7 2.78 -40.08 -28.82
C SER A 7 1.78 -39.83 -27.68
N THR A 8 1.97 -40.49 -26.54
CA THR A 8 1.31 -40.10 -25.30
C THR A 8 2.02 -38.87 -24.73
N THR A 9 1.63 -37.69 -25.19
CA THR A 9 2.00 -36.44 -24.52
C THR A 9 1.33 -36.42 -23.15
N ARG A 10 2.12 -36.63 -22.10
CA ARG A 10 1.72 -36.49 -20.70
C ARG A 10 1.11 -35.10 -20.51
N THR A 11 -0.19 -35.05 -20.25
CA THR A 11 -0.92 -33.84 -19.87
C THR A 11 -0.23 -33.28 -18.63
N GLY A 12 0.44 -32.13 -18.79
CA GLY A 12 1.13 -31.46 -17.70
C GLY A 12 0.13 -31.07 -16.63
N VAL A 13 0.08 -31.83 -15.53
CA VAL A 13 -0.50 -31.36 -14.28
C VAL A 13 0.25 -30.08 -13.94
N ALA A 14 -0.47 -28.96 -13.89
CA ALA A 14 0.09 -27.69 -13.48
C ALA A 14 0.58 -27.83 -12.03
N MET A 15 1.88 -28.07 -11.86
CA MET A 15 2.54 -28.07 -10.57
C MET A 15 2.28 -26.70 -9.92
N PRO A 16 1.83 -26.64 -8.66
CA PRO A 16 1.80 -25.38 -7.93
C PRO A 16 3.22 -24.78 -7.94
N PRO A 17 3.37 -23.46 -8.17
CA PRO A 17 4.69 -22.84 -8.26
C PRO A 17 5.47 -23.11 -6.97
N GLU A 18 6.70 -23.62 -7.12
CA GLU A 18 7.60 -23.87 -6.00
C GLU A 18 7.77 -22.59 -5.15
N PRO A 19 8.05 -22.74 -3.84
CA PRO A 19 8.27 -21.62 -2.93
C PRO A 19 9.33 -20.62 -3.41
N ASP A 20 10.29 -21.06 -4.23
CA ASP A 20 11.38 -20.25 -4.79
C ASP A 20 10.94 -19.27 -5.90
N ASP A 21 9.73 -19.41 -6.46
CA ASP A 21 9.25 -18.53 -7.56
C ASP A 21 8.33 -17.39 -7.08
N ARG A 22 8.34 -17.08 -5.78
CA ARG A 22 7.52 -16.00 -5.19
C ARG A 22 8.35 -14.80 -4.77
N VAL A 23 7.93 -13.62 -5.20
CA VAL A 23 8.55 -12.34 -4.86
C VAL A 23 7.72 -11.57 -3.83
N LEU A 24 8.40 -10.96 -2.86
CA LEU A 24 7.75 -10.09 -1.86
C LEU A 24 7.32 -8.78 -2.52
N ARG A 25 6.01 -8.56 -2.58
CA ARG A 25 5.40 -7.34 -3.11
C ARG A 25 5.04 -6.33 -2.03
N PHE A 26 4.44 -6.81 -0.93
CA PHE A 26 3.96 -5.97 0.17
C PHE A 26 4.40 -6.50 1.53
N GLY A 27 5.13 -5.67 2.28
CA GLY A 27 5.52 -5.96 3.65
C GLY A 27 4.33 -5.99 4.62
N ARG A 28 4.62 -6.33 5.89
CA ARG A 28 3.59 -6.37 6.96
C ARG A 28 2.95 -5.00 7.19
N VAL A 29 3.75 -3.92 7.15
CA VAL A 29 3.28 -2.55 7.37
C VAL A 29 2.27 -2.15 6.30
N GLN A 30 2.61 -2.29 5.01
CA GLN A 30 1.72 -1.95 3.90
C GLN A 30 0.39 -2.70 3.99
N ARG A 31 0.43 -4.00 4.31
CA ARG A 31 -0.77 -4.83 4.44
C ARG A 31 -1.63 -4.44 5.64
N THR A 32 -1.02 -4.10 6.77
CA THR A 32 -1.74 -3.67 7.98
C THR A 32 -2.41 -2.34 7.74
N VAL A 33 -1.68 -1.35 7.20
CA VAL A 33 -2.23 -0.04 6.82
C VAL A 33 -3.42 -0.23 5.88
N HIS A 34 -3.25 -1.00 4.80
CA HIS A 34 -4.33 -1.26 3.85
C HIS A 34 -5.56 -1.88 4.52
N ARG A 35 -5.39 -2.91 5.37
CA ARG A 35 -6.53 -3.59 6.02
C ARG A 35 -7.24 -2.68 7.00
N THR A 36 -6.51 -1.95 7.83
CA THR A 36 -7.11 -1.04 8.80
C THR A 36 -7.84 0.10 8.10
N THR A 37 -7.25 0.70 7.05
CA THR A 37 -7.94 1.71 6.23
C THR A 37 -9.17 1.14 5.53
N ALA A 38 -9.08 -0.07 4.94
CA ALA A 38 -10.21 -0.70 4.28
C ALA A 38 -11.35 -1.03 5.26
N PHE A 39 -11.01 -1.44 6.48
CA PHE A 39 -12.00 -1.72 7.54
C PHE A 39 -12.70 -0.44 8.00
N LEU A 40 -11.94 0.63 8.31
CA LEU A 40 -12.51 1.92 8.67
C LEU A 40 -13.37 2.50 7.54
N MET A 41 -12.91 2.41 6.30
CA MET A 41 -13.67 2.83 5.12
C MET A 41 -14.98 2.05 5.00
N LEU A 42 -14.95 0.73 5.21
CA LEU A 42 -16.16 -0.10 5.18
C LEU A 42 -17.14 0.31 6.29
N ILE A 43 -16.66 0.57 7.50
CA ILE A 43 -17.51 1.08 8.60
C ILE A 43 -18.15 2.41 8.19
N CYS A 44 -17.37 3.36 7.65
CA CYS A 44 -17.89 4.64 7.20
C CYS A 44 -18.96 4.48 6.10
N LEU A 45 -18.73 3.61 5.12
CA LEU A 45 -19.70 3.37 4.03
C LEU A 45 -21.00 2.71 4.54
N VAL A 46 -20.89 1.71 5.42
CA VAL A 46 -22.05 1.01 5.98
C VAL A 46 -22.86 1.94 6.88
N THR A 47 -22.20 2.69 7.75
CA THR A 47 -22.87 3.65 8.62
C THR A 47 -23.47 4.81 7.83
N ALA A 48 -22.78 5.33 6.80
CA ALA A 48 -23.34 6.33 5.88
C ALA A 48 -24.61 5.83 5.20
N ALA A 49 -24.60 4.59 4.69
CA ALA A 49 -25.79 3.98 4.09
C ALA A 49 -26.95 3.92 5.09
N CYS A 50 -26.70 3.55 6.35
CA CYS A 50 -27.71 3.54 7.40
C CYS A 50 -28.23 4.94 7.79
N LEU A 51 -27.39 5.98 7.65
CA LEU A 51 -27.78 7.36 7.97
C LEU A 51 -28.51 8.05 6.83
N TYR A 52 -28.24 7.64 5.58
CA TYR A 52 -28.75 8.25 4.35
C TYR A 52 -30.00 7.54 3.80
N LEU A 53 -30.05 6.20 3.85
CA LEU A 53 -31.17 5.42 3.31
C LEU A 53 -32.23 5.19 4.38
N GLY A 54 -33.41 5.81 4.20
CA GLY A 54 -34.55 5.73 5.13
C GLY A 54 -34.90 4.32 5.62
N PRO A 55 -35.03 3.31 4.74
CA PRO A 55 -35.32 1.94 5.16
C PRO A 55 -34.26 1.34 6.09
N LEU A 56 -32.97 1.58 5.83
CA LEU A 56 -31.89 1.09 6.69
C LEU A 56 -31.89 1.82 8.04
N ALA A 57 -32.16 3.13 8.04
CA ALA A 57 -32.26 3.93 9.26
C ALA A 57 -33.36 3.39 10.19
N GLN A 58 -34.51 3.00 9.64
CA GLN A 58 -35.64 2.44 10.40
C GLN A 58 -35.32 1.06 10.97
N VAL A 59 -34.68 0.18 10.19
CA VAL A 59 -34.30 -1.16 10.65
C VAL A 59 -33.27 -1.08 11.79
N VAL A 60 -32.28 -0.20 11.68
CA VAL A 60 -31.24 -0.07 12.72
C VAL A 60 -31.77 0.63 13.96
N GLY A 61 -32.65 1.64 13.81
CA GLY A 61 -33.35 2.32 14.91
C GLY A 61 -32.48 3.13 15.88
N ARG A 62 -31.15 3.06 15.77
CA ARG A 62 -30.18 3.64 16.73
C ARG A 62 -29.30 4.71 16.08
N ARG A 63 -29.93 5.71 15.46
CA ARG A 63 -29.25 6.75 14.65
C ARG A 63 -28.08 7.41 15.37
N HIS A 64 -28.21 7.75 16.65
CA HIS A 64 -27.13 8.40 17.41
C HIS A 64 -25.88 7.54 17.55
N ILE A 65 -26.03 6.23 17.80
CA ILE A 65 -24.88 5.31 17.90
C ILE A 65 -24.22 5.15 16.53
N VAL A 66 -25.02 5.01 15.46
CA VAL A 66 -24.51 4.89 14.09
C VAL A 66 -23.75 6.15 13.68
N ALA A 67 -24.28 7.34 14.00
CA ALA A 67 -23.61 8.60 13.75
C ALA A 67 -22.28 8.69 14.51
N ALA A 68 -22.25 8.39 15.80
CA ALA A 68 -21.02 8.38 16.58
C ALA A 68 -19.97 7.41 16.00
N VAL A 69 -20.37 6.19 15.61
CA VAL A 69 -19.46 5.23 14.97
C VAL A 69 -18.95 5.76 13.63
N HIS A 70 -19.82 6.38 12.82
CA HIS A 70 -19.44 6.99 11.54
C HIS A 70 -18.39 8.09 11.73
N GLU A 71 -18.68 9.02 12.64
CA GLU A 71 -17.87 10.19 12.98
C GLU A 71 -16.47 9.78 13.49
N TRP A 72 -16.41 8.92 14.50
CA TRP A 72 -15.13 8.45 15.05
C TRP A 72 -14.32 7.62 14.05
N SER A 73 -15.00 6.81 13.22
CA SER A 73 -14.33 6.06 12.15
C SER A 73 -13.77 6.99 11.07
N GLY A 74 -14.52 8.04 10.72
CA GLY A 74 -14.13 9.05 9.74
C GLY A 74 -12.90 9.85 10.16
N ILE A 75 -12.87 10.33 11.41
CA ILE A 75 -11.68 11.00 11.98
C ILE A 75 -10.49 10.04 12.07
N SER A 76 -10.73 8.76 12.36
CA SER A 76 -9.66 7.76 12.47
C SER A 76 -9.11 7.30 11.13
N LEU A 77 -9.82 7.55 10.02
CA LEU A 77 -9.52 7.01 8.69
C LEU A 77 -8.12 7.36 8.16
N PRO A 78 -7.55 8.57 8.40
CA PRO A 78 -6.18 8.89 8.01
C PRO A 78 -5.10 8.23 8.89
N LEU A 79 -5.43 7.84 10.13
CA LEU A 79 -4.46 7.37 11.13
C LEU A 79 -3.60 6.19 10.65
N PRO A 80 -4.11 5.14 9.99
CA PRO A 80 -3.27 4.04 9.53
C PRO A 80 -2.18 4.51 8.57
N THR A 81 -2.50 5.44 7.66
CA THR A 81 -1.53 6.01 6.73
C THR A 81 -0.48 6.84 7.47
N LEU A 82 -0.91 7.68 8.42
CA LEU A 82 0.00 8.50 9.24
C LEU A 82 0.96 7.63 10.05
N LEU A 83 0.47 6.58 10.70
CA LEU A 83 1.31 5.60 11.42
C LEU A 83 2.24 4.84 10.46
N GLY A 84 1.76 4.52 9.25
CA GLY A 84 2.58 3.91 8.21
C GLY A 84 3.81 4.75 7.83
N LEU A 85 3.71 6.08 7.86
CA LEU A 85 4.82 6.99 7.50
C LEU A 85 6.05 6.83 8.40
N ILE A 86 5.90 6.28 9.60
CA ILE A 86 7.01 5.96 10.50
C ILE A 86 7.97 4.96 9.82
N HIS A 87 7.44 4.02 9.02
CA HIS A 87 8.24 2.96 8.43
C HIS A 87 8.84 3.34 7.06
N PRO A 88 10.16 3.22 6.85
CA PRO A 88 10.82 3.59 5.59
C PRO A 88 10.26 2.86 4.36
N SER A 89 9.89 1.58 4.50
CA SER A 89 9.35 0.82 3.36
C SER A 89 8.00 1.34 2.87
N PHE A 90 7.17 1.86 3.78
CA PHE A 90 5.88 2.44 3.44
C PHE A 90 6.06 3.81 2.79
N ARG A 91 6.98 4.63 3.31
CA ARG A 91 7.37 5.90 2.66
C ARG A 91 7.89 5.68 1.24
N ALA A 92 8.73 4.67 1.02
CA ALA A 92 9.22 4.35 -0.31
C ALA A 92 8.09 3.96 -1.28
N ASP A 93 7.10 3.19 -0.82
CA ASP A 93 5.93 2.83 -1.63
C ASP A 93 5.02 4.04 -1.90
N LEU A 94 4.81 4.92 -0.91
CA LEU A 94 4.06 6.16 -1.10
C LEU A 94 4.75 7.11 -2.08
N GLN A 95 6.06 7.27 -2.02
CA GLN A 95 6.81 8.07 -2.99
C GLN A 95 6.64 7.53 -4.41
N ARG A 96 6.61 6.21 -4.59
CA ARG A 96 6.36 5.57 -5.89
C ARG A 96 4.93 5.76 -6.38
N LEU A 97 3.96 5.79 -5.46
CA LEU A 97 2.57 6.10 -5.77
C LEU A 97 2.41 7.57 -6.19
N ASN A 98 3.12 8.49 -5.53
CA ASN A 98 3.06 9.93 -5.80
C ASN A 98 3.88 10.38 -7.02
N ARG A 99 4.78 9.53 -7.53
CA ARG A 99 5.63 9.87 -8.68
C ARG A 99 5.16 9.20 -9.97
N PHE A 100 4.65 9.98 -10.90
CA PHE A 100 4.36 9.52 -12.26
C PHE A 100 5.65 9.39 -13.07
N ALA A 101 5.77 8.29 -13.82
CA ALA A 101 6.86 8.01 -14.74
C ALA A 101 6.38 8.16 -16.18
N VAL A 102 7.31 8.27 -17.14
CA VAL A 102 6.99 8.43 -18.57
C VAL A 102 6.07 7.31 -19.08
N TYR A 103 6.28 6.07 -18.62
CA TYR A 103 5.45 4.93 -19.01
C TYR A 103 4.01 4.99 -18.47
N ASP A 104 3.71 5.80 -17.45
CA ASP A 104 2.35 5.98 -16.95
C ASP A 104 1.48 6.71 -17.98
N ARG A 105 2.06 7.65 -18.74
CA ARG A 105 1.34 8.32 -19.84
C ARG A 105 1.01 7.33 -20.96
N GLN A 106 1.91 6.39 -21.26
CA GLN A 106 1.64 5.30 -22.21
C GLN A 106 0.52 4.40 -21.70
N TRP A 107 0.55 4.03 -20.42
CA TRP A 107 -0.50 3.22 -19.78
C TRP A 107 -1.88 3.89 -19.91
N LEU A 108 -1.98 5.18 -19.60
CA LEU A 108 -3.23 5.95 -19.70
C LEU A 108 -3.74 6.05 -21.14
N ARG A 109 -2.84 6.27 -22.10
CA ARG A 109 -3.20 6.26 -23.54
C ARG A 109 -3.72 4.89 -23.97
N ALA A 110 -3.13 3.80 -23.49
CA ALA A 110 -3.58 2.45 -23.80
C ALA A 110 -4.97 2.17 -23.21
N VAL A 111 -5.26 2.63 -21.98
CA VAL A 111 -6.60 2.57 -21.39
C VAL A 111 -7.60 3.38 -22.21
N ARG A 112 -7.27 4.61 -22.61
CA ARG A 112 -8.13 5.45 -23.47
C ARG A 112 -8.44 4.79 -24.81
N ARG A 113 -7.47 4.06 -25.38
CA ARG A 113 -7.62 3.27 -26.62
C ARG A 113 -8.21 1.87 -26.40
N ARG A 114 -8.72 1.57 -25.19
CA ARG A 114 -9.29 0.27 -24.79
C ARG A 114 -8.36 -0.93 -25.01
N ARG A 115 -7.04 -0.71 -25.10
CA ARG A 115 -6.05 -1.78 -25.22
C ARG A 115 -5.83 -2.42 -23.86
N THR A 116 -6.00 -3.73 -23.76
CA THR A 116 -5.91 -4.50 -22.51
C THR A 116 -4.63 -5.34 -22.40
N SER A 117 -3.88 -5.51 -23.49
CA SER A 117 -2.67 -6.33 -23.48
C SER A 117 -1.63 -5.80 -22.48
N PRO A 118 -0.93 -6.69 -21.74
CA PRO A 118 0.11 -6.28 -20.79
C PRO A 118 1.22 -5.43 -21.42
N GLN A 119 1.60 -5.74 -22.66
CA GLN A 119 2.63 -5.02 -23.42
C GLN A 119 2.21 -3.57 -23.72
N ALA A 120 0.92 -3.33 -23.96
CA ALA A 120 0.40 -1.98 -24.17
C ALA A 120 0.32 -1.16 -22.87
N ARG A 121 0.39 -1.82 -21.70
CA ARG A 121 0.19 -1.24 -20.37
C ARG A 121 1.42 -1.44 -19.48
N PRO A 122 2.56 -0.80 -19.81
CA PRO A 122 3.76 -0.91 -18.97
C PRO A 122 3.51 -0.34 -17.58
N ALA A 123 4.04 -1.01 -16.55
CA ALA A 123 3.89 -0.60 -15.16
C ALA A 123 5.15 -0.93 -14.36
N GLY A 124 5.52 -0.04 -13.44
CA GLY A 124 6.45 -0.35 -12.35
C GLY A 124 5.74 -1.13 -11.25
N LYS A 125 6.21 -1.05 -9.99
CA LYS A 125 5.53 -1.71 -8.85
C LYS A 125 4.04 -1.36 -8.78
N PHE A 126 3.69 -0.11 -9.09
CA PHE A 126 2.32 0.36 -9.23
C PHE A 126 2.08 0.86 -10.67
N ASN A 127 0.94 0.50 -11.25
CA ASN A 127 0.51 1.04 -12.54
C ASN A 127 -0.14 2.43 -12.38
N ALA A 128 -0.26 3.19 -13.47
CA ALA A 128 -0.83 4.54 -13.45
C ALA A 128 -2.24 4.60 -12.83
N GLY A 129 -3.09 3.60 -13.09
CA GLY A 129 -4.42 3.53 -12.48
C GLY A 129 -4.39 3.36 -10.96
N GLN A 130 -3.45 2.58 -10.43
CA GLN A 130 -3.23 2.46 -8.98
C GLN A 130 -2.73 3.77 -8.37
N LYS A 131 -1.86 4.52 -9.07
CA LYS A 131 -1.36 5.82 -8.64
C LYS A 131 -2.48 6.87 -8.57
N ILE A 132 -3.28 6.97 -9.63
CA ILE A 132 -4.44 7.87 -9.69
C ILE A 132 -5.43 7.52 -8.57
N PHE A 133 -5.77 6.23 -8.43
CA PHE A 133 -6.66 5.78 -7.36
C PHE A 133 -6.12 6.16 -5.98
N ALA A 134 -4.83 5.90 -5.71
CA ALA A 134 -4.20 6.22 -4.42
C ALA A 134 -4.20 7.72 -4.11
N GLY A 135 -3.85 8.57 -5.08
CA GLY A 135 -3.88 10.02 -4.91
C GLY A 135 -5.30 10.55 -4.73
N TRP A 136 -6.24 10.10 -5.56
CA TRP A 136 -7.64 10.51 -5.49
C TRP A 136 -8.29 10.10 -4.17
N ILE A 137 -8.14 8.85 -3.72
CA ILE A 137 -8.75 8.39 -2.47
C ILE A 137 -8.12 9.08 -1.25
N ALA A 138 -6.81 9.36 -1.27
CA ALA A 138 -6.16 10.10 -0.20
C ALA A 138 -6.71 11.53 -0.07
N GLY A 139 -6.85 12.24 -1.20
CA GLY A 139 -7.48 13.57 -1.22
C GLY A 139 -8.95 13.52 -0.79
N ALA A 140 -9.71 12.54 -1.30
CA ALA A 140 -11.11 12.35 -0.94
C ALA A 140 -11.30 12.11 0.55
N VAL A 141 -10.48 11.27 1.18
CA VAL A 141 -10.52 11.03 2.64
C VAL A 141 -10.30 12.31 3.44
N VAL A 142 -9.35 13.16 3.04
CA VAL A 142 -9.11 14.44 3.70
C VAL A 142 -10.34 15.35 3.57
N VAL A 143 -10.90 15.48 2.36
CA VAL A 143 -12.11 16.29 2.14
C VAL A 143 -13.29 15.76 2.95
N MET A 144 -13.52 14.44 2.96
CA MET A 144 -14.59 13.81 3.75
C MET A 144 -14.43 14.06 5.25
N MET A 145 -13.20 13.97 5.77
CA MET A 145 -12.93 14.26 7.17
C MET A 145 -13.22 15.72 7.49
N LEU A 146 -12.76 16.66 6.65
CA LEU A 146 -12.98 18.09 6.86
C LEU A 146 -14.46 18.47 6.77
N THR A 147 -15.20 17.99 5.76
CA THR A 147 -16.63 18.25 5.67
C THR A 147 -17.42 17.59 6.79
N GLY A 148 -17.04 16.39 7.23
CA GLY A 148 -17.61 15.73 8.40
C GLY A 148 -17.38 16.52 9.69
N LEU A 149 -16.17 17.04 9.91
CA LEU A 149 -15.85 17.91 11.04
C LEU A 149 -16.68 19.21 11.02
N LEU A 150 -16.89 19.82 9.85
CA LEU A 150 -17.74 21.01 9.72
C LEU A 150 -19.22 20.71 10.03
N MET A 151 -19.69 19.52 9.67
CA MET A 151 -21.05 19.07 9.99
C MET A 151 -21.23 18.75 11.47
N TRP A 152 -20.19 18.21 12.11
CA TRP A 152 -20.16 17.87 13.54
C TRP A 152 -20.02 19.13 14.41
N PHE A 153 -19.10 20.03 14.07
CA PHE A 153 -18.82 21.25 14.81
C PHE A 153 -19.28 22.49 14.03
N SER A 154 -20.59 22.74 14.03
CA SER A 154 -21.23 23.82 13.25
C SER A 154 -20.84 25.25 13.63
N GLY A 155 -19.99 25.45 14.65
CA GLY A 155 -19.52 26.77 15.10
C GLY A 155 -18.08 27.13 14.73
N VAL A 156 -17.30 26.21 14.13
CA VAL A 156 -15.85 26.42 13.94
C VAL A 156 -15.54 27.34 12.75
N LEU A 157 -16.34 27.28 11.67
CA LEU A 157 -16.19 28.15 10.51
C LEU A 157 -17.56 28.72 10.09
N PRO A 158 -18.02 29.81 10.72
CA PRO A 158 -19.33 30.42 10.44
C PRO A 158 -19.51 30.85 8.97
N ALA A 159 -18.42 31.14 8.26
CA ALA A 159 -18.42 31.52 6.86
C ALA A 159 -18.82 30.36 5.91
N ILE A 160 -18.70 29.11 6.35
CA ILE A 160 -19.04 27.93 5.56
C ILE A 160 -20.37 27.38 6.07
N SER A 161 -21.40 27.41 5.22
CA SER A 161 -22.71 26.88 5.62
C SER A 161 -22.66 25.36 5.81
N ARG A 162 -23.30 24.87 6.87
CA ARG A 162 -23.44 23.42 7.12
C ARG A 162 -24.04 22.68 5.90
N THR A 163 -24.96 23.32 5.19
CA THR A 163 -25.57 22.80 3.95
C THR A 163 -24.54 22.54 2.85
N SER A 164 -23.57 23.44 2.65
CA SER A 164 -22.51 23.23 1.66
C SER A 164 -21.61 22.05 2.03
N ALA A 165 -21.30 21.88 3.31
CA ALA A 165 -20.53 20.73 3.80
C ALA A 165 -21.29 19.41 3.57
N ILE A 166 -22.59 19.36 3.88
CA ILE A 166 -23.46 18.19 3.60
C ILE A 166 -23.45 17.85 2.11
N PHE A 167 -23.67 18.85 1.25
CA PHE A 167 -23.71 18.64 -0.20
C PHE A 167 -22.41 18.01 -0.73
N VAL A 168 -21.26 18.57 -0.35
CA VAL A 168 -19.95 18.06 -0.78
C VAL A 168 -19.70 16.66 -0.19
N HIS A 169 -20.04 16.44 1.08
CA HIS A 169 -19.85 15.16 1.75
C HIS A 169 -20.67 14.04 1.08
N ASP A 170 -21.95 14.30 0.79
CA ASP A 170 -22.85 13.31 0.19
C ASP A 170 -22.44 12.94 -1.24
N TRP A 171 -22.13 13.94 -2.07
CA TRP A 171 -21.64 13.68 -3.44
C TRP A 171 -20.33 12.88 -3.44
N LEU A 172 -19.40 13.26 -2.57
CA LEU A 172 -18.13 12.58 -2.48
C LEU A 172 -18.28 11.17 -1.90
N ALA A 173 -19.21 10.94 -0.96
CA ALA A 173 -19.55 9.61 -0.45
C ALA A 173 -20.04 8.68 -1.56
N TRP A 174 -20.92 9.16 -2.45
CA TRP A 174 -21.38 8.39 -3.62
C TRP A 174 -20.24 8.06 -4.58
N MET A 175 -19.37 9.03 -4.87
CA MET A 175 -18.19 8.81 -5.72
C MET A 175 -17.23 7.79 -5.11
N ILE A 176 -16.93 7.91 -3.80
CA ILE A 176 -16.08 6.95 -3.08
C ILE A 176 -16.70 5.56 -3.14
N THR A 177 -18.00 5.44 -2.88
CA THR A 177 -18.72 4.16 -2.95
C THR A 177 -18.54 3.50 -4.32
N ALA A 178 -18.79 4.23 -5.41
CA ALA A 178 -18.64 3.71 -6.77
C ALA A 178 -17.19 3.29 -7.08
N VAL A 179 -16.21 4.09 -6.69
CA VAL A 179 -14.78 3.83 -6.94
C VAL A 179 -14.29 2.64 -6.09
N ILE A 180 -14.72 2.50 -4.83
CA ILE A 180 -14.38 1.36 -3.97
C ILE A 180 -14.99 0.06 -4.49
N ILE A 181 -16.23 0.09 -4.99
CA ILE A 181 -16.83 -1.07 -5.69
C ILE A 181 -15.99 -1.44 -6.91
N GLY A 182 -15.60 -0.46 -7.72
CA GLY A 182 -14.72 -0.67 -8.89
C GLY A 182 -13.36 -1.27 -8.50
N HIS A 183 -12.76 -0.78 -7.43
CA HIS A 183 -11.51 -1.30 -6.87
C HIS A 183 -11.67 -2.76 -6.42
N ALA A 184 -12.72 -3.07 -5.64
CA ALA A 184 -13.00 -4.41 -5.14
C ALA A 184 -13.27 -5.40 -6.29
N ARG A 185 -14.04 -5.00 -7.31
CA ARG A 185 -14.27 -5.80 -8.53
C ARG A 185 -12.98 -6.10 -9.28
N LYS A 186 -12.10 -5.10 -9.42
CA LYS A 186 -10.79 -5.29 -10.07
C LYS A 186 -9.90 -6.25 -9.29
N ALA A 187 -9.87 -6.12 -7.96
CA ALA A 187 -9.15 -7.06 -7.10
C ALA A 187 -9.71 -8.48 -7.22
N HIS A 188 -11.04 -8.64 -7.23
CA HIS A 188 -11.65 -9.97 -7.36
C HIS A 188 -11.26 -10.70 -8.66
N LYS A 189 -11.14 -9.95 -9.77
CA LYS A 189 -10.70 -10.48 -11.08
C LYS A 189 -9.23 -10.89 -11.15
N ASP A 190 -8.40 -10.52 -10.18
CA ASP A 190 -6.98 -10.86 -10.12
C ASP A 190 -6.67 -11.58 -8.80
N PRO A 191 -6.80 -12.93 -8.77
CA PRO A 191 -6.54 -13.74 -7.56
C PRO A 191 -5.12 -13.54 -7.02
N GLU A 192 -4.15 -13.34 -7.89
CA GLU A 192 -2.74 -13.20 -7.51
C GLU A 192 -2.47 -11.84 -6.86
N ALA A 193 -3.08 -10.77 -7.37
CA ALA A 193 -3.05 -9.47 -6.70
C ALA A 193 -3.69 -9.53 -5.30
N ARG A 194 -4.81 -10.25 -5.14
CA ARG A 194 -5.43 -10.46 -3.81
C ARG A 194 -4.53 -11.26 -2.89
N LEU A 195 -3.91 -12.32 -3.40
CA LEU A 195 -2.97 -13.13 -2.65
C LEU A 195 -1.76 -12.29 -2.19
N GLY A 196 -1.28 -11.38 -3.04
CA GLY A 196 -0.25 -10.40 -2.69
C GLY A 196 -0.65 -9.49 -1.53
N MET A 197 -1.89 -9.01 -1.46
CA MET A 197 -2.37 -8.20 -0.33
C MET A 197 -2.64 -9.04 0.94
N ARG A 198 -2.95 -10.33 0.78
CA ARG A 198 -3.19 -11.24 1.91
C ARG A 198 -1.87 -11.74 2.53
N SER A 199 -0.99 -12.28 1.71
CA SER A 199 0.26 -12.92 2.13
C SER A 199 1.47 -11.97 2.12
N GLY A 200 1.47 -11.01 1.19
CA GLY A 200 2.64 -10.18 0.86
C GLY A 200 3.36 -10.61 -0.41
N TYR A 201 3.13 -11.83 -0.88
CA TYR A 201 3.89 -12.46 -1.96
C TYR A 201 3.05 -12.66 -3.22
N VAL A 202 3.70 -12.54 -4.38
CA VAL A 202 3.15 -12.85 -5.70
C VAL A 202 4.16 -13.69 -6.48
N SER A 203 3.70 -14.48 -7.43
CA SER A 203 4.53 -15.27 -8.34
C SER A 203 5.35 -14.36 -9.27
N ALA A 204 6.60 -14.74 -9.53
CA ALA A 204 7.49 -13.99 -10.40
C ALA A 204 6.93 -13.87 -11.83
N PRO A 205 6.32 -14.91 -12.44
CA PRO A 205 5.67 -14.77 -13.75
C PRO A 205 4.54 -13.73 -13.77
N TRP A 206 3.75 -13.61 -12.70
CA TRP A 206 2.74 -12.56 -12.60
C TRP A 206 3.37 -11.17 -12.48
N ALA A 207 4.45 -11.05 -11.71
CA ALA A 207 5.19 -9.79 -11.54
C ALA A 207 5.76 -9.31 -12.89
N VAL A 208 6.42 -10.19 -13.64
CA VAL A 208 6.98 -9.86 -14.96
C VAL A 208 5.89 -9.46 -15.95
N ARG A 209 4.77 -10.20 -16.00
CA ARG A 209 3.66 -9.91 -16.93
C ARG A 209 2.94 -8.60 -16.62
N ASN A 210 2.57 -8.36 -15.35
CA ASN A 210 1.72 -7.23 -14.97
C ASN A 210 2.50 -5.97 -14.60
N HIS A 211 3.78 -6.15 -14.23
CA HIS A 211 4.65 -5.09 -13.72
C HIS A 211 6.05 -5.18 -14.36
N PRO A 212 6.17 -5.11 -15.71
CA PRO A 212 7.43 -5.36 -16.42
C PRO A 212 8.54 -4.35 -16.11
N ARG A 213 8.23 -3.20 -15.49
CA ARG A 213 9.21 -2.21 -15.03
C ARG A 213 9.47 -2.29 -13.52
N TRP A 214 8.91 -3.27 -12.84
CA TRP A 214 9.20 -3.56 -11.43
C TRP A 214 10.41 -4.50 -11.36
N GLN A 215 11.36 -4.20 -10.48
CA GLN A 215 12.58 -4.98 -10.26
C GLN A 215 12.61 -5.45 -8.80
N PRO A 216 11.94 -6.58 -8.47
CA PRO A 216 11.86 -7.10 -7.10
C PRO A 216 13.24 -7.42 -6.50
N GLU A 217 14.17 -7.92 -7.33
CA GLU A 217 15.51 -8.37 -6.90
C GLU A 217 16.32 -7.18 -6.39
N ARG A 218 16.28 -6.06 -7.13
CA ARG A 218 16.91 -4.80 -6.72
C ARG A 218 16.34 -4.29 -5.40
N GLU A 219 15.05 -4.49 -5.12
CA GLU A 219 14.44 -4.12 -3.84
C GLU A 219 14.93 -4.98 -2.68
N MET A 220 15.08 -6.29 -2.91
CA MET A 220 15.63 -7.20 -1.91
C MET A 220 17.12 -6.90 -1.63
N GLU A 221 17.89 -6.56 -2.67
CA GLU A 221 19.29 -6.17 -2.54
C GLU A 221 19.45 -4.89 -1.71
N ILE A 222 18.67 -3.85 -1.99
CA ILE A 222 18.67 -2.61 -1.21
C ILE A 222 18.28 -2.89 0.25
N ALA A 223 17.24 -3.68 0.48
CA ALA A 223 16.82 -4.04 1.84
C ALA A 223 17.92 -4.78 2.60
N ARG A 224 18.61 -5.71 1.94
CA ARG A 224 19.73 -6.46 2.52
C ARG A 224 20.88 -5.53 2.89
N LYS A 225 21.31 -4.66 1.97
CA LYS A 225 22.38 -3.67 2.19
C LYS A 225 22.07 -2.75 3.38
N THR A 226 20.86 -2.17 3.43
CA THR A 226 20.44 -1.31 4.55
C THR A 226 20.42 -2.05 5.89
N SER A 227 20.05 -3.34 5.91
CA SER A 227 20.05 -4.17 7.13
C SER A 227 21.45 -4.56 7.62
N LEU A 228 22.45 -4.54 6.74
CA LEU A 228 23.85 -4.77 7.08
C LEU A 228 24.49 -3.50 7.61
N THR A 229 24.22 -2.35 6.99
CA THR A 229 24.72 -1.04 7.44
C THR A 229 24.16 -0.65 8.82
N GLY A 230 22.88 -0.92 9.09
CA GLY A 230 22.28 -0.66 10.41
C GLY A 230 22.78 -1.56 11.54
N ARG A 231 23.41 -2.71 11.22
CA ARG A 231 24.04 -3.60 12.21
C ARG A 231 25.52 -3.26 12.48
N CYS A 232 26.19 -2.60 11.53
CA CYS A 232 27.62 -2.26 11.66
C CYS A 232 27.86 -1.03 12.56
N SER A 233 26.83 -0.27 12.92
CA SER A 233 26.95 0.90 13.81
C SER A 233 26.89 0.58 15.31
N ILE A 234 26.87 -0.70 15.71
CA ILE A 234 26.96 -1.13 17.11
C ILE A 234 28.24 -1.95 17.32
N ILE A 235 29.41 -1.34 17.08
CA ILE A 235 30.66 -1.80 17.67
C ILE A 235 31.16 -0.63 18.52
N PRO A 236 31.06 -0.68 19.86
CA PRO A 236 31.74 0.30 20.68
C PRO A 236 33.24 0.08 20.48
N LEU A 237 33.94 1.14 20.05
CA LEU A 237 35.41 1.21 20.07
C LEU A 237 35.86 0.99 21.52
N ARG A 238 36.19 -0.26 21.86
CA ARG A 238 36.88 -0.59 23.11
C ARG A 238 38.28 -0.01 23.00
N SER A 239 38.52 1.08 23.73
CA SER A 239 39.83 1.68 23.94
C SER A 239 40.80 0.61 24.44
N ARG A 240 41.73 0.19 23.57
CA ARG A 240 42.91 -0.55 24.00
C ARG A 240 43.85 0.44 24.68
N GLY A 241 43.89 0.37 26.01
CA GLY A 241 44.97 0.97 26.79
C GLY A 241 46.29 0.35 26.39
N LEU A 242 47.22 1.19 25.93
CA LEU A 242 48.63 0.86 25.78
C LEU A 242 49.31 0.98 27.15
N PRO A 243 50.09 -0.02 27.62
CA PRO A 243 50.91 0.16 28.80
C PRO A 243 52.12 1.04 28.49
N MET A 244 52.36 1.99 29.39
CA MET A 244 53.49 2.91 29.44
C MET A 244 54.82 2.14 29.50
N ARG A 245 55.75 2.48 28.60
CA ARG A 245 57.14 2.02 28.62
C ARG A 245 58.03 3.19 29.03
N GLY A 246 58.29 3.31 30.33
CA GLY A 246 59.46 4.01 30.87
C GLY A 246 60.31 2.94 31.56
N GLY A 247 61.64 2.95 31.55
CA GLY A 247 62.61 3.88 31.00
C GLY A 247 63.90 3.49 31.71
N ASP A 248 64.84 2.87 31.01
CA ASP A 248 66.16 2.53 31.56
C ASP A 248 67.22 3.12 30.64
N ALA A 249 67.87 4.18 31.13
CA ALA A 249 69.06 4.75 30.56
C ALA A 249 70.19 4.71 31.59
N ALA A 250 71.29 4.07 31.18
CA ALA A 250 72.68 4.38 31.48
C ALA A 250 73.21 4.25 32.92
N SER A 251 74.05 3.24 33.14
CA SER A 251 75.43 3.30 33.66
C SER A 251 75.95 1.86 33.62
N ASP A 252 77.12 1.48 33.12
CA ASP A 252 78.43 1.92 33.58
C ASP A 252 79.51 1.27 32.69
N ARG A 253 80.56 2.02 32.34
CA ARG A 253 81.83 1.50 31.79
C ARG A 253 82.85 1.64 32.90
N GLY A 254 83.50 0.53 33.27
CA GLY A 254 84.48 0.51 34.35
C GLY A 254 85.72 1.40 34.16
N ARG A 255 86.27 1.77 35.32
CA ARG A 255 87.47 2.56 35.66
C ARG A 255 87.26 4.06 35.89
#